data_AF-A0A175REY5-F1
#
_entry.id   AF-A0A175REY5-F1
#
_cell.length_a   1.000
_cell.length_b   1.000
_cell.length_c   1.000
_cell.angle_alpha   90.00
_cell.angle_beta   90.00
_cell.angle_gamma   90.00
#
_symmetry.space_group_name_H-M   'P 1'
#
loop_
_entity.id
_entity.type
_entity.pdbx_description
1 polymer ?
#
loop_
_entity_poly.entity_id
_entity_poly.type
_entity_poly.pdbx_seq_one_letter_code
_entity_poly.pdbx_strand_id
1 'polypeptide(L)'
;GDLVSVPFNIACGRCRNCKERKTGICLNVNPDRPGSAYGYVDMGGWVGGQAEYVLVPYADWNLLKFPDRDQAMEKILDLAMLSDIFPTGFHGAVTAGVGVGSTVYVAGAGPVGLAAATGALLLGASVVIVGDMNADRLAQARTFGCETVDLTKGDPADQIDQI
;
A
#
# COMPACT_ATOMS: atom_id res chain seq x y z
N GLY A 1 -23.48 -1.02 -13.01
CA GLY A 1 -22.22 -0.96 -13.75
C GLY A 1 -21.21 -1.88 -13.09
N ASP A 2 -20.00 -1.92 -13.62
CA ASP A 2 -18.90 -2.70 -13.06
C ASP A 2 -18.44 -2.12 -11.71
N LEU A 3 -18.12 -2.99 -10.75
CA LEU A 3 -17.44 -2.60 -9.51
C LEU A 3 -15.93 -2.68 -9.75
N VAL A 4 -15.20 -1.62 -9.39
CA VAL A 4 -13.78 -1.46 -9.72
C VAL A 4 -13.00 -0.92 -8.53
N SER A 5 -11.72 -1.30 -8.44
CA SER A 5 -10.71 -0.58 -7.65
C SER A 5 -9.95 0.37 -8.56
N VAL A 6 -9.61 1.55 -8.01
CA VAL A 6 -8.85 2.60 -8.69
C VAL A 6 -7.49 2.72 -7.99
N PRO A 7 -6.37 2.33 -8.63
CA PRO A 7 -5.05 2.61 -8.09
C PRO A 7 -4.85 4.12 -7.92
N PHE A 8 -4.20 4.55 -6.83
CA PHE A 8 -4.00 5.98 -6.57
C PHE A 8 -3.19 6.68 -7.68
N ASN A 9 -2.24 5.95 -8.31
CA ASN A 9 -1.44 6.48 -9.40
C ASN A 9 -2.25 6.61 -10.69
N ILE A 10 -2.15 7.76 -11.34
CA ILE A 10 -2.76 7.97 -12.65
C ILE A 10 -1.75 7.60 -13.73
N ALA A 11 -2.05 6.60 -14.55
CA ALA A 11 -1.15 6.12 -15.60
C ALA A 11 -1.84 6.08 -16.97
N CYS A 12 -1.10 6.38 -18.04
CA CYS A 12 -1.68 6.48 -19.38
C CYS A 12 -1.70 5.17 -20.18
N GLY A 13 -0.97 4.15 -19.72
CA GLY A 13 -0.80 2.88 -20.45
C GLY A 13 -0.03 2.96 -21.77
N ARG A 14 0.50 4.14 -22.13
CA ARG A 14 1.00 4.43 -23.49
C ARG A 14 2.45 4.91 -23.53
N CYS A 15 2.94 5.56 -22.46
CA CYS A 15 4.33 6.03 -22.38
C CYS A 15 5.30 4.87 -22.06
N ARG A 16 6.61 5.12 -22.22
CA ARG A 16 7.66 4.15 -21.92
C ARG A 16 7.54 3.57 -20.51
N ASN A 17 7.39 4.44 -19.50
CA ASN A 17 7.31 4.00 -18.10
C ASN A 17 6.11 3.09 -17.85
N CYS A 18 4.94 3.40 -18.40
CA CYS A 18 3.77 2.52 -18.29
C CYS A 18 3.99 1.17 -18.99
N LYS A 19 4.61 1.16 -20.19
CA LYS A 19 4.93 -0.08 -20.91
C LYS A 19 5.96 -0.95 -20.18
N GLU A 20 6.86 -0.32 -19.42
CA GLU A 20 7.82 -0.98 -18.52
C GLU A 20 7.24 -1.25 -17.11
N ARG A 21 5.92 -1.10 -16.90
CA ARG A 21 5.21 -1.29 -15.63
C ARG A 21 5.63 -0.35 -14.48
N LYS A 22 6.30 0.75 -14.78
CA LYS A 22 6.65 1.83 -13.84
C LYS A 22 5.53 2.87 -13.78
N THR A 23 4.33 2.45 -13.40
CA THR A 23 3.10 3.27 -13.49
C THR A 23 3.10 4.49 -12.56
N GLY A 24 3.74 4.40 -11.39
CA GLY A 24 3.86 5.51 -10.43
C GLY A 24 4.63 6.73 -10.96
N ILE A 25 5.37 6.59 -12.06
CA ILE A 25 6.13 7.66 -12.70
C ILE A 25 5.75 7.81 -14.18
N CYS A 26 4.45 7.75 -14.49
CA CYS A 26 3.92 7.96 -15.84
C CYS A 26 4.35 9.33 -16.43
N LEU A 27 4.73 9.37 -17.71
CA LEU A 27 5.29 10.55 -18.36
C LEU A 27 4.25 11.53 -18.96
N ASN A 28 2.97 11.14 -19.04
CA ASN A 28 1.97 11.87 -19.85
C ASN A 28 0.81 12.49 -19.04
N VAL A 29 0.83 12.34 -17.72
CA VAL A 29 -0.34 12.59 -16.86
C VAL A 29 -0.19 13.83 -15.99
N ASN A 30 1.00 14.41 -15.97
CA ASN A 30 1.36 15.56 -15.16
C ASN A 30 2.32 16.43 -16.00
N PRO A 31 1.99 17.71 -16.22
CA PRO A 31 2.81 18.62 -17.03
C PRO A 31 4.13 19.00 -16.35
N ASP A 32 4.21 18.93 -15.02
CA ASP A 32 5.35 19.46 -14.27
C ASP A 32 6.46 18.42 -14.04
N ARG A 33 6.10 17.13 -13.92
CA ARG A 33 7.03 16.01 -13.67
C ARG A 33 6.39 14.64 -13.94
N PRO A 34 7.18 13.55 -14.09
CA PRO A 34 6.64 12.20 -14.15
C PRO A 34 5.87 11.81 -12.87
N GLY A 35 4.76 11.09 -13.05
CA GLY A 35 3.90 10.63 -11.96
C GLY A 35 2.71 11.56 -11.71
N SER A 36 1.59 10.98 -11.30
CA SER A 36 0.36 11.69 -10.98
C SER A 36 -0.50 10.84 -10.06
N ALA A 37 -1.38 11.49 -9.31
CA ALA A 37 -2.28 10.91 -8.33
C ALA A 37 -3.49 11.83 -8.14
N TYR A 38 -4.60 11.26 -7.70
CA TYR A 38 -5.84 12.01 -7.45
C TYR A 38 -5.73 12.84 -6.16
N GLY A 39 -6.06 14.13 -6.23
CA GLY A 39 -6.16 15.01 -5.07
C GLY A 39 -4.84 15.25 -4.33
N TYR A 40 -3.71 15.18 -5.03
CA TYR A 40 -2.38 15.20 -4.42
C TYR A 40 -1.53 16.37 -4.92
N VAL A 41 -0.70 16.93 -4.04
CA VAL A 41 0.23 18.02 -4.35
C VAL A 41 1.26 17.59 -5.39
N ASP A 42 1.64 18.48 -6.30
CA ASP A 42 2.64 18.23 -7.37
C ASP A 42 2.31 17.07 -8.33
N MET A 43 1.05 16.61 -8.36
CA MET A 43 0.64 15.40 -9.07
C MET A 43 -0.32 15.69 -10.24
N GLY A 44 -0.18 16.84 -10.90
CA GLY A 44 -0.87 17.14 -12.16
C GLY A 44 -2.31 17.66 -12.04
N GLY A 45 -2.75 18.04 -10.84
CA GLY A 45 -4.01 18.76 -10.63
C GLY A 45 -5.29 17.92 -10.79
N TRP A 46 -5.19 16.59 -10.77
CA TRP A 46 -6.36 15.71 -10.84
C TRP A 46 -7.18 15.78 -9.55
N VAL A 47 -8.50 15.87 -9.69
CA VAL A 47 -9.42 15.99 -8.55
C VAL A 47 -9.44 14.69 -7.73
N GLY A 48 -9.45 14.82 -6.40
CA GLY A 48 -9.48 13.71 -5.45
C GLY A 48 -10.83 12.96 -5.42
N GLY A 49 -10.80 11.72 -4.94
CA GLY A 49 -11.96 10.82 -4.90
C GLY A 49 -12.80 10.85 -3.62
N GLN A 50 -12.48 11.70 -2.64
CA GLN A 50 -13.32 11.91 -1.45
C GLN A 50 -14.53 12.79 -1.80
N ALA A 51 -15.39 12.26 -2.68
CA ALA A 51 -16.54 12.92 -3.28
C ALA A 51 -17.58 11.87 -3.71
N GLU A 52 -18.79 12.30 -4.08
CA GLU A 52 -19.83 11.39 -4.59
C GLU A 52 -19.49 10.83 -5.98
N TYR A 53 -18.70 11.57 -6.77
CA TYR A 53 -18.29 11.20 -8.12
C TYR A 53 -16.84 11.60 -8.37
N VAL A 54 -16.12 10.80 -9.16
CA VAL A 54 -14.73 11.06 -9.55
C VAL A 54 -14.50 10.67 -11.01
N LEU A 55 -13.70 11.45 -11.72
CA LEU A 55 -13.23 11.13 -13.08
C LEU A 55 -12.01 10.22 -12.99
N VAL A 56 -12.06 9.06 -13.65
CA VAL A 56 -10.91 8.16 -13.82
C VAL A 56 -10.46 8.19 -15.29
N PRO A 57 -9.31 8.79 -15.62
CA PRO A 57 -8.79 8.77 -16.98
C PRO A 57 -8.18 7.40 -17.32
N TYR A 58 -8.12 7.07 -18.61
CA TYR A 58 -7.53 5.82 -19.11
C TYR A 58 -8.11 4.57 -18.41
N ALA A 59 -9.45 4.51 -18.28
CA ALA A 59 -10.16 3.50 -17.52
C ALA A 59 -9.75 2.05 -17.88
N ASP A 60 -9.63 1.74 -19.17
CA ASP A 60 -9.21 0.41 -19.67
C ASP A 60 -7.82 -0.02 -19.18
N TRP A 61 -6.96 0.94 -18.80
CA TRP A 61 -5.62 0.68 -18.29
C TRP A 61 -5.56 0.67 -16.76
N ASN A 62 -6.24 1.62 -16.10
CA ASN A 62 -6.09 1.82 -14.66
C ASN A 62 -7.04 0.95 -13.82
N LEU A 63 -8.27 0.70 -14.28
CA LEU A 63 -9.29 0.09 -13.43
C LEU A 63 -9.06 -1.41 -13.24
N LEU A 64 -9.06 -1.84 -11.99
CA LEU A 64 -9.15 -3.25 -11.63
C LEU A 64 -10.61 -3.62 -11.43
N LYS A 65 -11.21 -4.34 -12.38
CA LYS A 65 -12.58 -4.84 -12.26
C LYS A 65 -12.66 -5.99 -11.27
N PHE A 66 -13.62 -5.93 -10.35
CA PHE A 66 -14.03 -7.07 -9.54
C PHE A 66 -15.09 -7.88 -10.31
N PRO A 67 -14.81 -9.17 -10.63
CA PRO A 67 -15.66 -9.94 -11.54
C PRO A 67 -17.01 -10.33 -10.93
N ASP A 68 -17.03 -10.63 -9.62
CA ASP A 68 -18.23 -10.93 -8.85
C ASP A 68 -18.51 -9.76 -7.89
N ARG A 69 -19.67 -9.11 -8.09
CA ARG A 69 -20.04 -7.95 -7.30
C ARG A 69 -20.42 -8.31 -5.87
N ASP A 70 -21.16 -9.40 -5.67
CA ASP A 70 -21.71 -9.74 -4.37
C ASP A 70 -20.58 -10.21 -3.45
N GLN A 71 -19.68 -11.04 -3.99
CA GLN A 71 -18.45 -11.45 -3.29
C GLN A 71 -17.57 -10.25 -2.93
N ALA A 72 -17.40 -9.29 -3.84
CA ALA A 72 -16.59 -8.11 -3.60
C ALA A 72 -17.21 -7.18 -2.55
N MET A 73 -18.54 -7.01 -2.58
CA MET A 73 -19.24 -6.17 -1.61
C MET A 73 -19.18 -6.76 -0.19
N GLU A 74 -19.18 -8.10 -0.05
CA GLU A 74 -18.99 -8.76 1.25
C GLU A 74 -17.61 -8.43 1.86
N LYS A 75 -16.59 -8.21 1.02
CA LYS A 75 -15.20 -7.94 1.43
C LYS A 75 -14.76 -6.51 1.18
N ILE A 76 -15.70 -5.58 1.05
CA ILE A 76 -15.39 -4.23 0.53
C ILE A 76 -14.42 -3.46 1.41
N LEU A 77 -14.39 -3.71 2.72
CA LEU A 77 -13.44 -3.08 3.65
C LEU A 77 -12.00 -3.51 3.38
N ASP A 78 -11.78 -4.78 3.03
CA ASP A 78 -10.46 -5.29 2.65
C ASP A 78 -10.09 -4.80 1.25
N LEU A 79 -11.03 -4.91 0.30
CA LEU A 79 -10.81 -4.54 -1.10
C LEU A 79 -10.61 -3.03 -1.30
N ALA A 80 -11.15 -2.18 -0.42
CA ALA A 80 -10.90 -0.75 -0.45
C ALA A 80 -9.41 -0.42 -0.28
N MET A 81 -8.67 -1.25 0.48
CA MET A 81 -7.23 -1.07 0.67
C MET A 81 -6.40 -1.34 -0.59
N LEU A 82 -6.96 -2.02 -1.60
CA LEU A 82 -6.29 -2.27 -2.89
C LEU A 82 -6.07 -1.01 -3.73
N SER A 83 -6.73 0.09 -3.39
CA SER A 83 -6.55 1.37 -4.10
C SER A 83 -5.18 2.00 -3.84
N ASP A 84 -4.58 1.73 -2.67
CA ASP A 84 -3.30 2.33 -2.27
C ASP A 84 -2.56 1.48 -1.23
N ILE A 85 -3.01 1.52 0.03
CA ILE A 85 -2.15 1.17 1.16
C ILE A 85 -1.69 -0.28 1.17
N PHE A 86 -2.52 -1.22 0.72
CA PHE A 86 -2.13 -2.62 0.65
C PHE A 86 -1.05 -2.86 -0.43
N PRO A 87 -1.27 -2.47 -1.70
CA PRO A 87 -0.20 -2.47 -2.70
C PRO A 87 1.06 -1.70 -2.28
N THR A 88 0.93 -0.56 -1.62
CA THR A 88 2.07 0.26 -1.16
C THR A 88 2.90 -0.48 -0.11
N GLY A 89 2.26 -1.02 0.93
CA GLY A 89 2.96 -1.83 1.95
C GLY A 89 3.57 -3.10 1.38
N PHE A 90 2.81 -3.82 0.54
CA PHE A 90 3.29 -5.04 -0.13
C PHE A 90 4.47 -4.74 -1.07
N HIS A 91 4.44 -3.63 -1.80
CA HIS A 91 5.56 -3.19 -2.62
C HIS A 91 6.83 -2.97 -1.79
N GLY A 92 6.71 -2.34 -0.61
CA GLY A 92 7.82 -2.19 0.32
C GLY A 92 8.41 -3.54 0.73
N ALA A 93 7.58 -4.50 1.12
CA ALA A 93 8.04 -5.85 1.49
C ALA A 93 8.73 -6.59 0.32
N VAL A 94 8.13 -6.58 -0.88
CA VAL A 94 8.71 -7.24 -2.06
C VAL A 94 10.05 -6.63 -2.45
N THR A 95 10.13 -5.29 -2.48
CA THR A 95 11.37 -4.59 -2.88
C THR A 95 12.47 -4.67 -1.83
N ALA A 96 12.12 -4.87 -0.56
CA ALA A 96 13.07 -5.21 0.51
C ALA A 96 13.58 -6.66 0.44
N GLY A 97 13.06 -7.48 -0.49
CA GLY A 97 13.48 -8.87 -0.66
C GLY A 97 12.87 -9.84 0.34
N VAL A 98 11.72 -9.50 0.94
CA VAL A 98 11.02 -10.40 1.86
C VAL A 98 10.54 -11.67 1.13
N GLY A 99 10.73 -12.82 1.76
CA GLY A 99 10.24 -14.10 1.29
C GLY A 99 10.14 -15.14 2.41
N VAL A 100 10.01 -16.40 2.01
CA VAL A 100 9.88 -17.52 2.95
C VAL A 100 11.08 -17.58 3.88
N GLY A 101 10.85 -17.54 5.19
CA GLY A 101 11.91 -17.62 6.20
C GLY A 101 12.53 -16.28 6.59
N SER A 102 12.14 -15.17 5.97
CA SER A 102 12.67 -13.85 6.32
C SER A 102 12.30 -13.43 7.75
N THR A 103 13.24 -12.76 8.42
CA THR A 103 12.97 -11.92 9.60
C THR A 103 12.90 -10.48 9.13
N VAL A 104 11.79 -9.80 9.41
CA VAL A 104 11.49 -8.47 8.85
C VAL A 104 11.26 -7.48 9.96
N TYR A 105 11.88 -6.31 9.86
CA TYR A 105 11.55 -5.15 10.69
C TYR A 105 10.81 -4.10 9.86
N VAL A 106 9.64 -3.66 10.33
CA VAL A 106 8.83 -2.59 9.74
C VAL A 106 8.83 -1.38 10.67
N ALA A 107 9.36 -0.26 10.20
CA ALA A 107 9.31 1.01 10.93
C ALA A 107 7.98 1.72 10.68
N GLY A 108 7.14 1.79 11.70
CA GLY A 108 5.82 2.41 11.71
C GLY A 108 4.68 1.40 11.73
N ALA A 109 3.75 1.55 12.66
CA ALA A 109 2.53 0.78 12.83
C ALA A 109 1.27 1.56 12.38
N GLY A 110 1.44 2.58 11.53
CA GLY A 110 0.32 3.19 10.81
C GLY A 110 -0.26 2.25 9.72
N PRO A 111 -1.34 2.65 9.02
CA PRO A 111 -2.01 1.79 8.04
C PRO A 111 -1.10 1.17 6.98
N VAL A 112 -0.17 1.96 6.40
CA VAL A 112 0.79 1.46 5.40
C VAL A 112 1.79 0.48 6.02
N GLY A 113 2.27 0.75 7.24
CA GLY A 113 3.20 -0.14 7.93
C GLY A 113 2.55 -1.47 8.30
N LEU A 114 1.30 -1.44 8.78
CA LEU A 114 0.52 -2.65 9.02
C LEU A 114 0.23 -3.42 7.72
N ALA A 115 -0.05 -2.73 6.62
CA ALA A 115 -0.16 -3.37 5.30
C ALA A 115 1.18 -4.00 4.85
N ALA A 116 2.32 -3.38 5.13
CA ALA A 116 3.63 -3.94 4.86
C ALA A 116 3.92 -5.18 5.72
N ALA A 117 3.56 -5.15 7.01
CA ALA A 117 3.69 -6.28 7.92
C ALA A 117 2.82 -7.46 7.47
N THR A 118 1.54 -7.22 7.15
CA THR A 118 0.65 -8.23 6.57
C THR A 118 1.17 -8.76 5.24
N GLY A 119 1.71 -7.87 4.38
CA GLY A 119 2.37 -8.26 3.13
C GLY A 119 3.58 -9.16 3.35
N ALA A 120 4.40 -8.88 4.37
CA ALA A 120 5.56 -9.69 4.74
C ALA A 120 5.14 -11.09 5.23
N LEU A 121 4.10 -11.17 6.07
CA LEU A 121 3.50 -12.44 6.50
C LEU A 121 2.97 -13.24 5.29
N LEU A 122 2.27 -12.57 4.36
CA LEU A 122 1.77 -13.19 3.12
C LEU A 122 2.90 -13.74 2.23
N LEU A 123 4.06 -13.07 2.22
CA LEU A 123 5.26 -13.52 1.50
C LEU A 123 6.00 -14.67 2.20
N GLY A 124 5.56 -15.07 3.39
CA GLY A 124 6.11 -16.21 4.14
C GLY A 124 7.23 -15.85 5.12
N ALA A 125 7.35 -14.57 5.52
CA ALA A 125 8.27 -14.18 6.59
C ALA A 125 8.00 -15.01 7.87
N SER A 126 9.05 -15.49 8.53
CA SER A 126 8.93 -16.25 9.78
C SER A 126 8.67 -15.36 10.98
N VAL A 127 9.27 -14.17 10.98
CA VAL A 127 9.11 -13.18 12.05
C VAL A 127 8.92 -11.81 11.41
N VAL A 128 7.89 -11.10 11.84
CA VAL A 128 7.65 -9.70 11.45
C VAL A 128 7.57 -8.87 12.71
N ILE A 129 8.51 -7.94 12.84
CA ILE A 129 8.65 -7.02 13.97
C ILE A 129 8.21 -5.64 13.52
N VAL A 130 7.28 -5.01 14.24
CA VAL A 130 6.80 -3.65 13.95
C VAL A 130 7.21 -2.69 15.05
N GLY A 131 7.96 -1.65 14.70
CA GLY A 131 8.36 -0.58 15.61
C GLY A 131 7.47 0.66 15.49
N ASP A 132 6.99 1.22 16.60
CA ASP A 132 6.26 2.51 16.63
C ASP A 132 6.40 3.15 18.03
N MET A 133 5.98 4.41 18.16
CA MET A 133 5.86 5.11 19.45
C MET A 133 4.43 5.07 20.02
N ASN A 134 3.45 4.65 19.23
CA ASN A 134 2.04 4.59 19.63
C ASN A 134 1.65 3.19 20.07
N ALA A 135 1.36 3.02 21.37
CA ALA A 135 1.02 1.74 21.97
C ALA A 135 -0.24 1.08 21.38
N ASP A 136 -1.26 1.85 21.00
CA ASP A 136 -2.50 1.30 20.40
C ASP A 136 -2.24 0.71 19.02
N ARG A 137 -1.38 1.37 18.23
CA ARG A 137 -0.96 0.86 16.92
C ARG A 137 -0.09 -0.40 17.05
N LEU A 138 0.79 -0.45 18.04
CA LEU A 138 1.55 -1.66 18.34
C LEU A 138 0.62 -2.80 18.80
N ALA A 139 -0.37 -2.51 19.63
CA ALA A 139 -1.38 -3.49 20.01
C ALA A 139 -2.11 -4.06 18.78
N GLN A 140 -2.47 -3.20 17.81
CA GLN A 140 -3.05 -3.64 16.54
C GLN A 140 -2.10 -4.56 15.76
N ALA A 141 -0.81 -4.22 15.66
CA ALA A 141 0.18 -5.07 14.98
C ALA A 141 0.25 -6.48 15.60
N ARG A 142 0.19 -6.58 16.94
CA ARG A 142 0.16 -7.87 17.64
C ARG A 142 -1.05 -8.72 17.27
N THR A 143 -2.21 -8.12 16.97
CA THR A 143 -3.39 -8.88 16.53
C THR A 143 -3.20 -9.59 15.18
N PHE A 144 -2.23 -9.14 14.38
CA PHE A 144 -1.86 -9.78 13.12
C PHE A 144 -0.76 -10.85 13.27
N GLY A 145 -0.32 -11.13 14.50
CA GLY A 145 0.78 -12.05 14.78
C GLY A 145 2.17 -11.44 14.61
N CYS A 146 2.27 -10.11 14.61
CA CYS A 146 3.56 -9.43 14.60
C CYS A 146 4.13 -9.29 16.01
N GLU A 147 5.44 -9.37 16.12
CA GLU A 147 6.16 -8.87 17.28
C GLU A 147 6.25 -7.34 17.22
N THR A 148 6.46 -6.68 18.35
CA THR A 148 6.48 -5.21 18.39
C THR A 148 7.54 -4.64 19.29
N VAL A 149 8.14 -3.54 18.84
CA VAL A 149 9.14 -2.75 19.54
C VAL A 149 8.54 -1.38 19.87
N ASP A 150 8.61 -0.99 21.12
CA ASP A 150 8.14 0.33 21.58
C ASP A 150 9.33 1.29 21.61
N LEU A 151 9.39 2.18 20.62
CA LEU A 151 10.51 3.08 20.41
C LEU A 151 10.66 4.12 21.54
N THR A 152 9.67 4.23 22.44
CA THR A 152 9.75 5.10 23.62
C THR A 152 10.51 4.48 24.79
N LYS A 153 10.79 3.17 24.74
CA LYS A 153 11.36 2.40 25.87
C LYS A 153 12.86 2.17 25.80
N GLY A 154 13.54 2.61 24.74
CA GLY A 154 14.99 2.46 24.58
C GLY A 154 15.39 2.20 23.14
N ASP A 155 16.64 1.75 22.95
CA ASP A 155 17.17 1.43 21.63
C ASP A 155 16.37 0.26 21.00
N PRO A 156 15.96 0.37 19.73
CA PRO A 156 15.26 -0.71 19.05
C PRO A 156 16.08 -2.01 18.94
N ALA A 157 17.41 -1.92 18.78
CA ALA A 157 18.27 -3.09 18.64
C ALA A 157 18.24 -3.96 19.91
N ASP A 158 18.38 -3.33 21.08
CA ASP A 158 18.34 -4.04 22.37
C ASP A 158 16.99 -4.73 22.62
N GLN A 159 15.90 -4.17 22.12
CA GLN A 159 14.57 -4.76 22.21
C GLN A 159 14.38 -5.91 21.22
N ILE A 160 14.94 -5.80 20.02
CA ILE A 160 14.89 -6.84 18.98
C ILE A 160 15.69 -8.07 19.40
N ASP A 161 16.85 -7.91 20.04
CA ASP A 161 17.69 -9.02 20.52
C ASP A 161 17.01 -9.91 21.58
N GLN A 162 15.89 -9.45 22.15
CA GLN A 162 15.10 -10.17 23.17
C GLN A 162 13.92 -10.97 22.58
N ILE A 163 13.70 -10.87 21.26
CA ILE A 163 12.62 -11.55 20.51
C ILE A 163 13.17 -12.82 19.88
#